data_AF-A0A9P0F061-F1
#
_entry.id   AF-A0A9P0F061-F1
#
_cell.length_a   1.000
_cell.length_b   1.000
_cell.length_c   1.000
_cell.angle_alpha   90.00
_cell.angle_beta   90.00
_cell.angle_gamma   90.00
#
_symmetry.space_group_name_H-M   'P 1'
#
loop_
_entity.id
_entity.type
_entity.pdbx_description
1 polymer ?
#
loop_
_entity_poly.entity_id
_entity_poly.type
_entity_poly.pdbx_seq_one_letter_code
_entity_poly.pdbx_strand_id
1 'polypeptide(L)'
;MLFEGGEARCRFPGAPAHSSVFFSNESLGVGTVATYTCERGFELLGPSRRVCDKTGQWVPEGIPFCEEKEEEEEEEEEEEEEEEEEEEEEEEEEEEEEEEEEGEEEEGKRKKKKRKKRNKR
;
A
#
# COMPACT_ATOMS: atom_id res chain seq x y z
N MET A 1 48.59 17.71 18.85
CA MET A 1 47.88 16.57 18.24
C MET A 1 46.56 17.09 17.75
N LEU A 2 46.51 17.55 16.49
CA LEU A 2 45.24 17.71 15.79
C LEU A 2 44.85 16.31 15.36
N PHE A 3 43.78 15.76 15.92
CA PHE A 3 43.17 14.57 15.36
C PHE A 3 42.68 14.97 13.98
N GLU A 4 43.38 14.56 12.93
CA GLU A 4 42.80 14.48 11.60
C GLU A 4 41.61 13.53 11.73
N GLY A 5 40.42 14.11 11.91
CA GLY A 5 39.16 13.42 11.77
C GLY A 5 39.01 13.03 10.31
N GLY A 6 39.69 11.97 9.90
CA GLY A 6 39.37 11.28 8.66
C GLY A 6 37.91 10.90 8.74
N GLU A 7 37.11 11.34 7.77
CA GLU A 7 35.71 10.99 7.65
C GLU A 7 35.56 9.48 7.79
N ALA A 8 35.05 9.04 8.94
CA ALA A 8 34.77 7.63 9.16
C ALA A 8 33.67 7.25 8.15
N ARG A 9 34.03 6.40 7.20
CA ARG A 9 33.09 5.86 6.21
C ARG A 9 32.79 4.43 6.56
N CYS A 10 31.53 4.06 6.44
CA CYS A 10 31.14 2.68 6.54
C CYS A 10 31.52 1.95 5.26
N ARG A 11 31.82 0.66 5.38
CA ARG A 11 31.93 -0.24 4.23
C ARG A 11 30.55 -0.54 3.67
N PHE A 12 30.46 -1.12 2.48
CA PHE A 12 29.18 -1.58 1.96
C PHE A 12 28.51 -2.54 2.97
N PRO A 13 27.26 -2.28 3.40
CA PRO A 13 26.62 -3.02 4.49
C PRO A 13 26.22 -4.46 4.12
N GLY A 14 26.33 -4.83 2.84
CA GLY A 14 25.82 -6.08 2.28
C GLY A 14 24.45 -5.90 1.63
N ALA A 15 24.18 -6.73 0.62
CA ALA A 15 22.91 -6.84 -0.09
C ALA A 15 22.48 -8.31 -0.06
N PRO A 16 21.52 -8.68 0.79
CA PRO A 16 20.91 -10.01 0.81
C PRO A 16 20.34 -10.44 -0.54
N ALA A 17 20.11 -11.74 -0.71
CA ALA A 17 19.33 -12.25 -1.85
C ALA A 17 17.92 -11.65 -1.84
N HIS A 18 17.33 -11.50 -3.04
CA HIS A 18 15.99 -10.93 -3.24
C HIS A 18 15.80 -9.54 -2.62
N SER A 19 16.89 -8.77 -2.47
CA SER A 19 16.87 -7.44 -1.88
C SER A 19 17.57 -6.40 -2.74
N SER A 20 17.05 -5.18 -2.68
CA SER A 20 17.66 -3.97 -3.20
C SER A 20 18.06 -3.04 -2.05
N VAL A 21 19.22 -2.39 -2.17
CA VAL A 21 19.72 -1.41 -1.17
C VAL A 21 19.89 -0.03 -1.79
N PHE A 22 19.24 0.97 -1.18
CA PHE A 22 19.33 2.38 -1.54
C PHE A 22 20.10 3.16 -0.47
N PHE A 23 21.01 4.05 -0.90
CA PHE A 23 21.78 4.89 0.00
C PHE A 23 21.34 6.35 -0.11
N SER A 24 21.13 7.01 1.03
CA SER A 24 20.86 8.44 1.07
C SER A 24 22.05 9.30 0.61
N ASN A 25 23.25 8.74 0.57
CA ASN A 25 24.47 9.38 0.12
C ASN A 25 25.49 8.33 -0.34
N GLU A 26 26.00 8.47 -1.58
CA GLU A 26 26.94 7.54 -2.23
C GLU A 26 28.31 7.45 -1.53
N SER A 27 28.67 8.45 -0.73
CA SER A 27 29.93 8.44 0.02
C SER A 27 29.94 7.43 1.17
N LEU A 28 28.79 6.91 1.62
CA LEU A 28 28.71 6.03 2.82
C LEU A 28 29.41 6.63 4.07
N GLY A 29 29.46 7.95 4.17
CA GLY A 29 29.99 8.66 5.34
C GLY A 29 29.07 8.54 6.56
N VAL A 30 29.56 9.03 7.70
CA VAL A 30 28.76 9.12 8.93
C VAL A 30 27.43 9.83 8.65
N GLY A 31 26.33 9.22 9.07
CA GLY A 31 24.97 9.69 8.85
C GLY A 31 24.32 9.21 7.55
N THR A 32 25.04 8.55 6.64
CA THR A 32 24.41 7.88 5.50
C THR A 32 23.41 6.82 5.99
N VAL A 33 22.24 6.79 5.37
CA VAL A 33 21.19 5.79 5.61
C VAL A 33 21.17 4.80 4.45
N ALA A 34 21.30 3.51 4.77
CA ALA A 34 21.02 2.40 3.87
C ALA A 34 19.58 1.94 4.09
N THR A 35 18.78 1.86 3.04
CA THR A 35 17.38 1.41 3.05
C THR A 35 17.28 0.14 2.22
N TYR A 36 16.69 -0.89 2.80
CA TYR A 36 16.50 -2.20 2.18
C TYR A 36 15.06 -2.41 1.75
N THR A 37 14.88 -3.04 0.61
CA THR A 37 13.57 -3.40 0.04
C THR A 37 13.68 -4.80 -0.56
N CYS A 38 12.71 -5.67 -0.32
CA CYS A 38 12.66 -6.99 -0.93
C CYS A 38 11.97 -6.94 -2.30
N GLU A 39 12.28 -7.91 -3.15
CA GLU A 39 11.55 -8.17 -4.40
C GLU A 39 10.11 -8.59 -4.10
N ARG A 40 9.22 -8.53 -5.11
CA ARG A 40 7.83 -9.01 -4.97
C ARG A 40 7.83 -10.49 -4.60
N GLY A 41 6.92 -10.91 -3.72
CA GLY A 41 6.86 -12.28 -3.17
C GLY A 41 7.84 -12.54 -2.03
N PHE A 42 8.50 -11.50 -1.48
CA PHE A 42 9.39 -11.66 -0.34
C PHE A 42 9.11 -10.63 0.76
N GLU A 43 9.20 -11.06 2.00
CA GLU A 43 9.06 -10.21 3.19
C GLU A 43 10.44 -9.86 3.78
N LEU A 44 10.60 -8.60 4.19
CA LEU A 44 11.83 -8.12 4.82
C LEU A 44 11.85 -8.42 6.32
N LEU A 45 12.74 -9.33 6.71
CA LEU A 45 12.99 -9.67 8.11
C LEU A 45 14.25 -8.97 8.64
N GLY A 46 14.06 -8.17 9.69
CA GLY A 46 15.12 -7.40 10.35
C GLY A 46 15.07 -5.89 10.05
N PRO A 47 16.20 -5.17 10.19
CA PRO A 47 16.20 -3.72 10.09
C PRO A 47 16.09 -3.23 8.63
N SER A 48 14.94 -2.66 8.28
CA SER A 48 14.70 -2.04 6.96
C SER A 48 15.64 -0.86 6.68
N ARG A 49 16.14 -0.21 7.72
CA ARG A 49 17.03 0.96 7.61
C ARG A 49 18.20 0.85 8.58
N ARG A 50 19.40 1.14 8.07
CA ARG A 50 20.64 1.17 8.85
C ARG A 50 21.38 2.49 8.62
N VAL A 51 22.01 3.01 9.66
CA VAL A 51 22.72 4.30 9.63
C VAL A 51 24.21 4.07 9.84
N CYS A 52 25.04 4.76 9.08
CA CYS A 52 26.48 4.75 9.30
C CYS A 52 26.82 5.59 10.53
N ASP A 53 27.22 4.95 11.63
CA ASP A 53 27.63 5.64 12.85
C ASP A 53 29.05 6.21 12.74
N LYS A 54 29.40 7.12 13.65
CA LYS A 54 30.74 7.72 13.76
C LYS A 54 31.87 6.70 13.93
N THR A 55 31.57 5.46 14.36
CA THR A 55 32.57 4.38 14.40
C THR A 55 32.84 3.73 13.04
N GLY A 56 32.16 4.14 11.97
CA GLY A 56 32.25 3.49 10.65
C GLY A 56 31.53 2.14 10.60
N GLN A 57 30.52 1.96 11.47
CA GLN A 57 29.70 0.75 11.55
C GLN A 57 28.25 1.08 11.26
N TRP A 58 27.54 0.12 10.66
CA TRP A 58 26.11 0.25 10.38
C TRP A 58 25.29 -0.16 11.59
N VAL A 59 24.43 0.76 12.05
CA VAL A 59 23.54 0.56 13.20
C VAL A 59 22.07 0.65 12.78
N PRO A 60 21.18 -0.22 13.26
CA PRO A 60 21.47 -1.37 14.12
C PRO A 60 22.33 -2.44 13.41
N GLU A 61 22.95 -3.30 14.20
CA GLU A 61 23.72 -4.45 13.70
C GLU A 61 22.77 -5.51 13.12
N GLY A 62 23.28 -6.35 12.22
CA GLY A 62 22.49 -7.34 11.48
C GLY A 62 22.15 -6.84 10.08
N ILE A 63 22.47 -7.67 9.08
CA ILE A 63 21.99 -7.47 7.71
C ILE A 63 20.59 -8.09 7.68
N PRO A 64 19.55 -7.39 7.19
CA PRO A 64 18.23 -7.99 7.04
C PRO A 64 18.30 -9.17 6.06
N PHE A 65 17.23 -9.95 5.96
CA PHE A 65 17.07 -10.96 4.89
C PHE A 65 15.65 -10.91 4.35
N CYS A 66 15.49 -11.37 3.13
CA CYS A 66 14.20 -11.48 2.46
C CYS A 66 13.81 -12.96 2.47
N GLU A 67 12.65 -13.28 3.03
CA GLU A 67 12.08 -14.63 3.04
C GLU A 67 10.88 -14.66 2.08
N GLU A 68 10.66 -15.77 1.38
CA GLU A 68 9.51 -15.93 0.49
C GLU A 68 8.24 -15.73 1.32
N LYS A 69 7.37 -14.83 0.88
CA LYS A 69 6.01 -14.77 1.41
C LYS A 69 5.28 -16.02 0.91
N GLU A 70 4.51 -16.65 1.79
CA GLU A 70 3.67 -17.76 1.34
C GLU A 70 2.65 -17.19 0.35
N GLU A 71 2.70 -17.65 -0.91
CA GLU A 71 1.84 -17.15 -2.01
C GLU A 71 0.34 -17.24 -1.66
N GLU A 72 -0.02 -18.14 -0.74
CA GLU A 72 -1.38 -18.32 -0.21
C GLU A 72 -1.91 -17.05 0.49
N GLU A 73 -1.07 -16.28 1.20
CA GLU A 73 -1.52 -15.05 1.89
C GLU A 73 -1.74 -13.89 0.90
N GLU A 74 -0.95 -13.78 -0.18
CA GLU A 74 -1.17 -12.76 -1.22
C GLU A 74 -2.38 -13.11 -2.09
N GLU A 75 -2.62 -14.40 -2.38
CA GLU A 75 -3.83 -14.86 -3.08
C GLU A 75 -5.10 -14.63 -2.23
N GLU A 76 -5.06 -14.89 -0.92
CA GLU A 76 -6.18 -14.60 0.00
C GLU A 76 -6.47 -13.09 0.09
N GLU A 77 -5.45 -12.21 0.16
CA GLU A 77 -5.65 -10.75 0.14
C GLU A 77 -6.26 -10.27 -1.20
N GLU A 78 -5.80 -10.82 -2.35
CA GLU A 78 -6.37 -10.48 -3.67
C GLU A 78 -7.81 -10.99 -3.82
N GLU A 79 -8.15 -12.19 -3.32
CA GLU A 79 -9.52 -12.72 -3.30
C GLU A 79 -10.45 -11.90 -2.39
N GLU A 80 -9.99 -11.47 -1.21
CA GLU A 80 -10.77 -10.59 -0.31
C GLU A 80 -11.05 -9.22 -0.96
N GLU A 81 -10.06 -8.61 -1.65
CA GLU A 81 -10.26 -7.35 -2.38
C GLU A 81 -11.27 -7.51 -3.54
N GLU A 82 -11.22 -8.62 -4.29
CA GLU A 82 -12.19 -8.91 -5.36
C GLU A 82 -13.61 -9.13 -4.81
N GLU A 83 -13.76 -9.84 -3.68
CA GLU A 83 -15.07 -10.03 -3.03
C GLU A 83 -15.66 -8.70 -2.51
N GLU A 84 -14.84 -7.80 -1.93
CA GLU A 84 -15.30 -6.46 -1.50
C GLU A 84 -15.76 -5.60 -2.70
N GLU A 85 -15.05 -5.64 -3.83
CA GLU A 85 -15.46 -4.92 -5.05
C GLU A 85 -16.77 -5.47 -5.63
N GLU A 86 -16.97 -6.79 -5.65
CA GLU A 86 -18.23 -7.41 -6.09
C GLU A 86 -19.41 -7.03 -5.18
N GLU A 87 -19.22 -7.02 -3.85
CA GLU A 87 -20.26 -6.58 -2.91
C GLU A 87 -20.64 -5.10 -3.11
N GLU A 88 -19.67 -4.20 -3.34
CA GLU A 88 -19.94 -2.79 -3.63
C GLU A 88 -20.73 -2.61 -4.95
N GLU A 89 -20.40 -3.37 -6.01
CA GLU A 89 -21.14 -3.35 -7.28
C GLU A 89 -22.58 -3.86 -7.10
N GLU A 90 -22.80 -4.93 -6.33
CA GLU A 90 -24.15 -5.44 -6.04
C GLU A 90 -24.98 -4.42 -5.25
N GLU A 91 -24.40 -3.74 -4.24
CA GLU A 91 -25.09 -2.69 -3.48
C GLU A 91 -25.47 -1.50 -4.38
N GLU A 92 -24.58 -1.06 -5.30
CA GLU A 92 -24.89 0.00 -6.26
C GLU A 92 -26.02 -0.39 -7.22
N GLU A 93 -26.04 -1.63 -7.72
CA GLU A 93 -27.12 -2.14 -8.57
C GLU A 93 -28.47 -2.18 -7.82
N GLU A 94 -28.49 -2.62 -6.57
CA GLU A 94 -29.70 -2.61 -5.73
C GLU A 94 -30.23 -1.19 -5.50
N GLU A 95 -29.35 -0.22 -5.21
CA GLU A 95 -29.74 1.19 -5.05
C GLU A 95 -30.34 1.77 -6.35
N GLU A 96 -29.75 1.47 -7.52
CA GLU A 96 -30.29 1.90 -8.81
C GLU A 96 -31.69 1.32 -9.09
N GLU A 97 -31.91 0.04 -8.81
CA GLU A 97 -33.22 -0.61 -8.96
C GLU A 97 -34.29 0.04 -8.05
N GLU A 98 -33.95 0.33 -6.78
CA GLU A 98 -34.86 1.03 -5.86
C GLU A 98 -35.25 2.43 -6.38
N GLU A 99 -34.29 3.21 -6.89
CA GLU A 99 -34.55 4.54 -7.46
C GLU A 99 -35.47 4.47 -8.69
N GLU A 100 -35.30 3.46 -9.55
CA GLU A 100 -36.18 3.24 -10.71
C GLU A 100 -37.63 2.93 -10.27
N GLU A 101 -37.82 2.03 -9.30
CA GLU A 101 -39.14 1.70 -8.76
C GLU A 101 -39.85 2.91 -8.14
N GLU A 102 -39.13 3.71 -7.34
CA GLU A 102 -39.66 4.95 -6.77
C GLU A 102 -40.07 5.96 -7.86
N GLY A 103 -39.25 6.07 -8.90
CA GLY A 103 -39.50 6.89 -10.08
C GLY A 103 -40.80 6.51 -10.80
N GLU A 104 -41.02 5.22 -11.03
CA GLU A 104 -42.24 4.68 -11.64
C GLU A 104 -43.49 4.97 -10.77
N GLU A 105 -43.39 4.80 -9.45
CA GLU A 105 -44.50 5.02 -8.52
C GLU A 105 -44.94 6.50 -8.54
N GLU A 106 -43.98 7.42 -8.48
CA GLU A 106 -44.21 8.87 -8.58
C GLU A 106 -44.84 9.27 -9.92
N GLU A 107 -44.36 8.69 -11.03
CA GLU A 107 -44.94 8.93 -12.35
C GLU A 107 -46.41 8.46 -12.42
N GLY A 108 -46.70 7.28 -11.84
CA GLY A 108 -48.04 6.73 -11.67
C GLY A 108 -48.97 7.65 -10.87
N LYS A 109 -48.49 8.18 -9.73
CA LYS A 109 -49.22 9.17 -8.90
C LYS A 109 -49.52 10.45 -9.71
N ARG A 110 -48.56 10.97 -10.49
CA ARG A 110 -48.72 12.16 -11.36
C ARG A 110 -49.77 11.94 -12.46
N LYS A 111 -49.72 10.80 -13.18
CA LYS A 111 -50.71 10.43 -14.22
C LYS A 111 -52.13 10.34 -13.65
N LYS A 112 -52.30 9.73 -12.46
CA LYS A 112 -53.60 9.65 -11.74
C LYS A 112 -54.13 11.03 -11.36
N LYS A 113 -53.28 11.94 -10.84
CA LYS A 113 -53.65 13.34 -10.51
C LYS A 113 -54.10 14.12 -11.76
N LYS A 114 -53.39 13.99 -12.89
CA LYS A 114 -53.76 14.62 -14.19
C LYS A 114 -55.13 14.14 -14.70
N ARG A 115 -55.40 12.82 -14.65
CA ARG A 115 -56.70 12.23 -15.05
C ARG A 115 -57.86 12.76 -14.20
N LYS A 116 -57.70 12.81 -12.87
CA LYS A 116 -58.72 13.36 -11.94
C LYS A 116 -59.02 14.84 -12.24
N LYS A 117 -58.01 15.65 -12.58
CA LYS A 117 -58.18 17.07 -12.98
C LYS A 117 -58.92 17.21 -14.31
N ARG A 118 -58.70 16.30 -15.26
CA ARG A 118 -59.39 16.29 -16.56
C ARG A 118 -60.88 15.93 -16.45
N ASN A 119 -61.24 14.95 -15.62
CA ASN A 119 -62.64 14.53 -15.43
C ASN A 119 -63.49 15.50 -14.57
N LYS A 120 -62.88 16.56 -14.03
CA LYS A 120 -63.54 17.57 -13.18
C LYS A 120 -63.84 18.89 -13.93
N ARG A 121 -63.56 18.95 -15.23
CA ARG A 121 -63.97 20.02 -16.16
C ARG A 121 -65.12 19.52 -17.02
#